data_AF-A0A7K1SKT7-F1
#
_entry.id   AF-A0A7K1SKT7-F1
#
_cell.length_a   1.000
_cell.length_b   1.000
_cell.length_c   1.000
_cell.angle_alpha   90.00
_cell.angle_beta   90.00
_cell.angle_gamma   90.00
#
_symmetry.space_group_name_H-M   'P 1'
#
loop_
_entity.id
_entity.type
_entity.pdbx_description
1 polymer ?
#
loop_
_entity_poly.entity_id
_entity_poly.type
_entity_poly.pdbx_seq_one_letter_code
_entity_poly.pdbx_strand_id
1 'polypeptide(L)'
;MSNIAPQTVRIKSHITGNLLYLCKTSRDIDEYPRTLEGRTALANAIKNGTYPHQLTVDNGAIIDTNTVPPLVKPDAPATTYPAFSVHLQAEGATGAGTWSGSPGDGVTRGAISDTSGNLTYTVNNTLGANLSGFKLTHRYQTNLEVTGVGAYRINGGDWVNFNMTGNTGTQKTQILATNIALISGNNTIDFKWVSGTVWFQDWIEVVRDATS
;
A
#
# COMPACT_ATOMS: atom_id res chain seq x y z
N MET A 1 33.05 -23.33 7.41
CA MET A 1 31.85 -22.62 7.92
C MET A 1 32.01 -21.17 7.55
N SER A 2 30.97 -20.50 7.02
CA SER A 2 31.08 -19.07 6.69
C SER A 2 31.29 -18.27 7.97
N ASN A 3 32.42 -17.57 8.08
CA ASN A 3 32.79 -16.73 9.23
C ASN A 3 32.16 -15.32 9.14
N ILE A 4 31.03 -15.23 8.43
CA ILE A 4 30.30 -13.98 8.25
C ILE A 4 29.24 -13.83 9.34
N ALA A 5 29.27 -12.70 10.06
CA ALA A 5 28.29 -12.36 11.08
C ALA A 5 27.65 -10.99 10.83
N PRO A 6 26.35 -10.81 11.14
CA PRO A 6 25.72 -9.50 11.05
C PRO A 6 26.31 -8.52 12.07
N GLN A 7 26.56 -7.28 11.64
CA GLN A 7 27.12 -6.21 12.45
C GLN A 7 26.37 -4.91 12.23
N THR A 8 26.00 -4.23 13.32
CA THR A 8 25.48 -2.86 13.28
C THR A 8 26.64 -1.87 13.22
N VAL A 9 26.56 -0.90 12.30
CA VAL A 9 27.51 0.19 12.11
C VAL A 9 26.80 1.51 12.38
N ARG A 10 27.48 2.44 13.08
CA ARG A 10 26.97 3.78 13.40
C ARG A 10 27.77 4.80 12.61
N ILE A 11 27.15 5.44 11.62
CA ILE A 11 27.82 6.51 10.86
C ILE A 11 27.64 7.82 11.61
N LYS A 12 28.75 8.47 11.93
CA LYS A 12 28.78 9.73 12.68
C LYS A 12 29.51 10.81 11.90
N SER A 13 29.07 12.05 12.07
CA SER A 13 29.78 13.21 11.54
C SER A 13 31.15 13.33 12.20
N HIS A 14 32.20 13.47 11.39
CA HIS A 14 33.55 13.73 11.89
C HIS A 14 33.70 15.16 12.43
N ILE A 15 32.78 16.07 12.10
CA ILE A 15 32.78 17.47 12.53
C ILE A 15 32.06 17.61 13.88
N THR A 16 30.85 17.05 13.99
CA THR A 16 29.98 17.27 15.15
C THR A 16 29.91 16.07 16.11
N GLY A 17 30.39 14.90 15.70
CA GLY A 17 30.25 13.65 16.47
C GLY A 17 28.83 13.08 16.51
N ASN A 18 27.85 13.79 15.93
CA ASN A 18 26.45 13.37 15.90
C ASN A 18 26.27 12.10 15.06
N LEU A 19 25.36 11.24 15.48
CA LEU A 19 24.90 10.12 14.67
C LEU A 19 24.15 10.66 13.46
N LEU A 20 24.54 10.22 12.26
CA LEU A 20 23.88 10.56 11.01
C LEU A 20 22.83 9.50 10.67
N TYR A 21 23.23 8.24 10.66
CA TYR A 21 22.34 7.11 10.40
C TYR A 21 22.96 5.78 10.87
N LEU A 22 22.13 4.73 10.91
CA LEU A 22 22.53 3.38 11.27
C LEU A 22 22.64 2.53 10.01
N CYS A 23 23.58 1.60 9.99
CA CYS A 23 23.70 0.59 8.95
C CYS A 23 23.82 -0.81 9.55
N LYS A 24 23.53 -1.81 8.73
CA LYS A 24 23.85 -3.22 8.95
C LYS A 24 24.83 -3.67 7.88
N THR A 25 25.72 -4.60 8.23
CA THR A 25 26.66 -5.22 7.30
C THR A 25 26.95 -6.67 7.67
N SER A 26 27.56 -7.39 6.73
CA SER A 26 28.18 -8.69 6.89
C SER A 26 29.64 -8.53 7.28
N ARG A 27 29.99 -8.86 8.51
CA ARG A 27 31.36 -8.81 9.04
C ARG A 27 32.02 -10.18 8.90
N ASP A 28 33.12 -10.25 8.16
CA ASP A 28 34.05 -11.38 8.23
C ASP A 28 34.81 -11.33 9.57
N ILE A 29 34.63 -12.34 10.42
CA ILE A 29 35.28 -12.39 11.74
C ILE A 29 36.72 -12.86 11.68
N ASP A 30 37.20 -13.40 10.56
CA ASP A 30 38.62 -13.75 10.38
C ASP A 30 39.43 -12.50 10.05
N GLU A 31 38.92 -11.66 9.14
CA GLU A 31 39.56 -10.38 8.76
C GLU A 31 39.33 -9.28 9.81
N TYR A 32 38.13 -9.26 10.41
CA TYR A 32 37.75 -8.29 11.44
C TYR A 32 37.31 -8.99 12.72
N PRO A 33 38.22 -9.52 13.56
CA PRO A 33 37.87 -10.26 14.78
C PRO A 33 37.04 -9.46 15.77
N ARG A 34 36.15 -10.11 16.54
CA ARG A 34 35.27 -9.46 17.56
C ARG A 34 36.01 -8.84 18.77
N THR A 35 37.28 -8.54 18.63
CA THR A 35 38.13 -7.81 19.57
C THR A 35 38.02 -6.30 19.38
N LEU A 36 38.68 -5.51 20.24
CA LEU A 36 38.78 -4.07 20.07
C LEU A 36 39.52 -3.71 18.78
N GLU A 37 40.66 -4.36 18.52
CA GLU A 37 41.47 -4.15 17.31
C GLU A 37 40.68 -4.42 16.04
N GLY A 38 39.98 -5.56 15.95
CA GLY A 38 39.18 -5.88 14.77
C GLY A 38 37.98 -4.95 14.57
N ARG A 39 37.39 -4.40 15.65
CA ARG A 39 36.38 -3.33 15.52
C ARG A 39 36.97 -2.03 15.01
N THR A 40 38.17 -1.66 15.46
CA THR A 40 38.89 -0.47 14.98
C THR A 40 39.29 -0.63 13.51
N ALA A 41 39.80 -1.81 13.11
CA ALA A 41 40.13 -2.13 11.73
C ALA A 41 38.90 -2.03 10.81
N LEU A 42 37.76 -2.60 11.24
CA LEU A 42 36.49 -2.51 10.51
C LEU A 42 36.04 -1.05 10.34
N ALA A 43 36.08 -0.26 11.43
CA ALA A 43 35.71 1.14 11.39
C ALA A 43 36.60 1.95 10.45
N ASN A 44 37.91 1.67 10.45
CA ASN A 44 38.87 2.31 9.54
C ASN A 44 38.64 1.92 8.08
N ALA A 45 38.39 0.64 7.79
CA ALA A 45 38.09 0.16 6.44
C ALA A 45 36.84 0.84 5.87
N ILE A 46 35.77 0.93 6.66
CA ILE A 46 34.54 1.64 6.28
C ILE A 46 34.81 3.14 6.08
N LYS A 47 35.51 3.77 7.03
CA LYS A 47 35.85 5.20 6.96
C LYS A 47 36.67 5.55 5.71
N ASN A 48 37.57 4.66 5.29
CA ASN A 48 38.45 4.85 4.15
C ASN A 48 37.86 4.34 2.83
N GLY A 49 36.66 3.74 2.85
CA GLY A 49 36.04 3.17 1.64
C GLY A 49 36.79 1.96 1.09
N THR A 50 37.37 1.12 1.94
CA THR A 50 38.09 -0.11 1.53
C THR A 50 37.43 -1.39 2.03
N TYR A 51 36.22 -1.26 2.58
CA TYR A 51 35.51 -2.39 3.18
C TYR A 51 34.75 -3.19 2.11
N PRO A 52 34.97 -4.52 1.98
CA PRO A 52 34.52 -5.30 0.82
C PRO A 52 33.06 -5.78 0.91
N HIS A 53 32.29 -5.31 1.89
CA HIS A 53 30.87 -5.66 2.05
C HIS A 53 29.98 -4.42 2.04
N GLN A 54 28.79 -4.56 1.46
CA GLN A 54 27.81 -3.49 1.39
C GLN A 54 27.31 -3.11 2.79
N LEU A 55 26.98 -1.83 2.97
CA LEU A 55 26.26 -1.36 4.15
C LEU A 55 24.80 -1.11 3.77
N THR A 56 23.87 -1.77 4.45
CA THR A 56 22.44 -1.49 4.33
C THR A 56 22.04 -0.48 5.40
N VAL A 57 21.64 0.71 4.98
CA VAL A 57 21.14 1.79 5.84
C VAL A 57 19.81 1.37 6.47
N ASP A 58 19.45 1.96 7.61
CA ASP A 58 18.21 1.69 8.35
C ASP A 58 16.92 1.98 7.55
N ASN A 59 16.98 2.79 6.49
CA ASN A 59 15.90 3.00 5.53
C ASN A 59 15.95 2.05 4.31
N GLY A 60 16.84 1.05 4.32
CA GLY A 60 17.01 0.09 3.23
C GLY A 60 17.96 0.54 2.11
N ALA A 61 18.48 1.77 2.15
CA ALA A 61 19.42 2.25 1.14
C ALA A 61 20.72 1.45 1.19
N ILE A 62 21.39 1.33 0.04
CA ILE A 62 22.65 0.59 -0.08
C ILE A 62 23.80 1.58 -0.24
N ILE A 63 24.81 1.43 0.60
CA ILE A 63 26.14 1.97 0.36
C ILE A 63 26.97 0.82 -0.19
N ASP A 64 27.45 0.98 -1.42
CA ASP A 64 28.19 -0.07 -2.12
C ASP A 64 29.50 -0.44 -1.42
N THR A 65 30.03 -1.61 -1.79
CA THR A 65 31.35 -2.05 -1.31
C THR A 65 32.40 -1.01 -1.66
N ASN A 66 33.45 -0.92 -0.85
CA ASN A 66 34.58 -0.02 -1.08
C ASN A 66 34.17 1.45 -1.33
N THR A 67 33.10 1.89 -0.65
CA THR A 67 32.60 3.27 -0.75
C THR A 67 32.66 3.95 0.61
N VAL A 68 33.12 5.20 0.65
CA VAL A 68 33.08 6.03 1.86
C VAL A 68 31.62 6.41 2.15
N PRO A 69 31.07 6.11 3.34
CA PRO A 69 29.71 6.48 3.69
C PRO A 69 29.48 8.00 3.57
N PRO A 70 28.42 8.45 2.88
CA PRO A 70 28.15 9.88 2.68
C PRO A 70 27.74 10.58 3.98
N LEU A 71 27.97 11.89 4.05
CA LEU A 71 27.56 12.70 5.21
C LEU A 71 26.05 12.94 5.28
N VAL A 72 25.37 12.86 4.14
CA VAL A 72 23.90 12.89 4.05
C VAL A 72 23.41 11.45 3.97
N LYS A 73 22.36 11.12 4.73
CA LYS A 73 21.74 9.79 4.68
C LYS A 73 21.27 9.51 3.25
N PRO A 74 21.71 8.40 2.62
CA PRO A 74 21.22 8.04 1.29
C PRO A 74 19.70 7.86 1.29
N ASP A 75 19.07 8.24 0.19
CA ASP A 75 17.64 8.00 -0.01
C ASP A 75 17.33 6.50 -0.01
N ALA A 76 16.17 6.13 0.52
CA ALA A 76 15.70 4.75 0.45
C ALA A 76 15.63 4.31 -1.03
N PRO A 77 15.82 3.02 -1.34
CA PRO A 77 15.65 2.53 -2.70
C PRO A 77 14.27 2.93 -3.22
N ALA A 78 14.21 3.52 -4.41
CA ALA A 78 12.93 3.79 -5.06
C ALA A 78 12.16 2.46 -5.19
N THR A 79 10.98 2.39 -4.56
CA THR A 79 10.08 1.25 -4.79
C THR A 79 9.19 1.63 -5.96
N THR A 80 9.67 1.31 -7.17
CA THR A 80 8.91 1.53 -8.39
C THR A 80 7.81 0.49 -8.49
N TYR A 81 6.55 0.93 -8.51
CA TYR A 81 5.42 0.06 -8.78
C TYR A 81 4.77 0.47 -10.09
N PRO A 82 4.41 -0.48 -10.98
CA PRO A 82 3.64 -0.14 -12.17
C PRO A 82 2.27 0.42 -11.76
N ALA A 83 1.62 1.11 -12.71
CA ALA A 83 0.23 1.53 -12.52
C ALA A 83 -0.66 0.29 -12.29
N PHE A 84 -1.69 0.46 -11.47
CA PHE A 84 -2.66 -0.58 -11.14
C PHE A 84 -4.05 -0.06 -11.48
N SER A 85 -4.87 -0.92 -12.09
CA SER A 85 -6.28 -0.64 -12.35
C SER A 85 -7.07 -1.94 -12.34
N VAL A 86 -8.19 -1.95 -11.64
CA VAL A 86 -9.21 -3.00 -11.74
C VAL A 86 -10.58 -2.37 -11.84
N HIS A 87 -11.40 -2.93 -12.73
CA HIS A 87 -12.81 -2.57 -12.93
C HIS A 87 -13.65 -3.80 -12.61
N LEU A 88 -14.52 -3.70 -11.61
CA LEU A 88 -15.28 -4.83 -11.10
C LEU A 88 -16.77 -4.53 -11.13
N GLN A 89 -17.49 -5.34 -11.91
CA GLN A 89 -18.95 -5.28 -12.03
C GLN A 89 -19.61 -5.76 -10.73
N ALA A 90 -20.67 -5.09 -10.30
CA ALA A 90 -21.42 -5.40 -9.09
C ALA A 90 -22.08 -6.78 -9.16
N GLU A 91 -22.45 -7.24 -10.35
CA GLU A 91 -23.00 -8.57 -10.59
C GLU A 91 -21.99 -9.69 -10.29
N GLY A 92 -20.68 -9.39 -10.37
CA GLY A 92 -19.60 -10.31 -10.00
C GLY A 92 -19.26 -10.35 -8.51
N ALA A 93 -19.78 -9.41 -7.72
CA ALA A 93 -19.57 -9.36 -6.28
C ALA A 93 -20.41 -10.43 -5.53
N THR A 94 -20.22 -10.57 -4.22
CA THR A 94 -21.02 -11.47 -3.37
C THR A 94 -21.88 -10.68 -2.39
N GLY A 95 -22.96 -11.29 -1.88
CA GLY A 95 -23.83 -10.67 -0.86
C GLY A 95 -25.03 -9.90 -1.40
N ALA A 96 -25.32 -8.73 -0.81
CA ALA A 96 -26.56 -7.98 -0.95
C ALA A 96 -26.93 -7.60 -2.39
N GLY A 97 -28.22 -7.37 -2.62
CA GLY A 97 -28.77 -7.04 -3.95
C GLY A 97 -28.90 -8.26 -4.85
N THR A 98 -30.07 -8.42 -5.47
CA THR A 98 -30.34 -9.47 -6.46
C THR A 98 -29.97 -9.01 -7.85
N TRP A 99 -29.54 -9.91 -8.71
CA TRP A 99 -29.29 -9.60 -10.12
C TRP A 99 -29.60 -10.83 -10.98
N SER A 100 -29.84 -10.61 -12.27
CA SER A 100 -30.00 -11.65 -13.28
C SER A 100 -29.47 -11.15 -14.61
N GLY A 101 -29.09 -12.06 -15.51
CA GLY A 101 -28.60 -11.73 -16.85
C GLY A 101 -27.09 -11.87 -16.99
N SER A 102 -26.47 -11.02 -17.82
CA SER A 102 -25.03 -10.97 -18.02
C SER A 102 -24.45 -9.75 -17.32
N PRO A 103 -23.32 -9.87 -16.59
CA PRO A 103 -22.62 -8.72 -16.04
C PRO A 103 -22.17 -7.76 -17.13
N GLY A 104 -22.13 -6.46 -16.82
CA GLY A 104 -21.61 -5.47 -17.75
C GLY A 104 -21.95 -4.05 -17.35
N ASP A 105 -21.28 -3.12 -18.01
CA ASP A 105 -21.49 -1.69 -17.80
C ASP A 105 -22.94 -1.28 -18.14
N GLY A 106 -23.57 -0.55 -17.22
CA GLY A 106 -24.96 -0.12 -17.34
C GLY A 106 -25.94 -1.08 -16.65
N VAL A 107 -25.48 -2.26 -16.26
CA VAL A 107 -26.24 -3.19 -15.43
C VAL A 107 -26.02 -2.80 -13.98
N THR A 108 -27.08 -2.77 -13.20
CA THR A 108 -26.98 -2.54 -11.77
C THR A 108 -27.42 -3.78 -11.01
N ARG A 109 -26.65 -4.14 -10.00
CA ARG A 109 -27.10 -5.04 -8.96
C ARG A 109 -28.25 -4.40 -8.18
N GLY A 110 -29.21 -5.24 -7.81
CA GLY A 110 -30.40 -4.89 -7.05
C GLY A 110 -30.09 -4.11 -5.77
N ALA A 111 -31.13 -3.51 -5.22
CA ALA A 111 -31.08 -2.61 -4.09
C ALA A 111 -30.21 -3.15 -2.92
N ILE A 112 -29.27 -2.31 -2.46
CA ILE A 112 -28.61 -2.48 -1.16
C ILE A 112 -29.47 -1.69 -0.17
N SER A 113 -30.30 -2.36 0.61
CA SER A 113 -31.39 -1.72 1.37
C SER A 113 -31.43 -2.03 2.86
N ASP A 114 -30.48 -2.80 3.38
CA ASP A 114 -30.38 -3.10 4.80
C ASP A 114 -28.97 -2.85 5.34
N THR A 115 -28.88 -2.71 6.66
CA THR A 115 -27.60 -2.53 7.37
C THR A 115 -26.94 -3.86 7.71
N SER A 116 -27.65 -4.98 7.52
CA SER A 116 -27.20 -6.36 7.76
C SER A 116 -26.55 -7.02 6.55
N GLY A 117 -26.88 -6.61 5.33
CA GLY A 117 -26.34 -7.15 4.10
C GLY A 117 -25.20 -6.28 3.54
N ASN A 118 -24.08 -6.91 3.23
CA ASN A 118 -22.97 -6.26 2.54
C ASN A 118 -22.92 -6.72 1.09
N LEU A 119 -22.61 -5.82 0.17
CA LEU A 119 -22.11 -6.16 -1.16
C LEU A 119 -20.57 -6.18 -1.12
N THR A 120 -19.97 -7.33 -1.38
CA THR A 120 -18.53 -7.56 -1.18
C THR A 120 -17.82 -7.83 -2.50
N TYR A 121 -16.86 -6.96 -2.81
CA TYR A 121 -15.93 -7.10 -3.93
C TYR A 121 -14.62 -7.72 -3.48
N THR A 122 -13.98 -8.50 -4.37
CA THR A 122 -12.62 -8.97 -4.18
C THR A 122 -11.67 -8.29 -5.16
N VAL A 123 -10.65 -7.62 -4.64
CA VAL A 123 -9.61 -6.93 -5.41
C VAL A 123 -8.27 -7.62 -5.15
N ASN A 124 -7.64 -8.15 -6.20
CA ASN A 124 -6.31 -8.73 -6.08
C ASN A 124 -5.25 -7.66 -6.41
N ASN A 125 -4.56 -7.16 -5.39
CA ASN A 125 -3.42 -6.26 -5.56
C ASN A 125 -2.19 -7.07 -5.99
N THR A 126 -1.90 -7.01 -7.28
CA THR A 126 -0.78 -7.74 -7.92
C THR A 126 0.55 -7.02 -7.85
N LEU A 127 0.64 -5.86 -7.19
CA LEU A 127 1.89 -5.09 -7.06
C LEU A 127 2.91 -5.72 -6.10
N GLY A 128 2.55 -6.81 -5.42
CA GLY A 128 3.47 -7.60 -4.60
C GLY A 128 3.83 -6.97 -3.26
N ALA A 129 3.19 -5.86 -2.88
CA ALA A 129 3.44 -5.16 -1.63
C ALA A 129 2.15 -4.57 -1.02
N ASN A 130 2.20 -4.30 0.29
CA ASN A 130 1.16 -3.52 0.97
C ASN A 130 1.38 -2.05 0.65
N LEU A 131 0.39 -1.41 0.03
CA LEU A 131 0.54 -0.05 -0.49
C LEU A 131 -0.68 0.81 -0.18
N SER A 132 -0.48 2.12 -0.07
CA SER A 132 -1.52 3.17 0.04
C SER A 132 -1.48 4.11 -1.15
N GLY A 133 -2.54 4.85 -1.42
CA GLY A 133 -2.64 5.75 -2.58
C GLY A 133 -3.49 5.20 -3.71
N PHE A 134 -4.29 4.16 -3.45
CA PHE A 134 -5.29 3.70 -4.40
C PHE A 134 -6.52 4.63 -4.34
N LYS A 135 -7.09 4.95 -5.50
CA LYS A 135 -8.35 5.66 -5.66
C LYS A 135 -9.47 4.66 -5.85
N LEU A 136 -10.51 4.75 -5.02
CA LEU A 136 -11.73 3.97 -5.12
C LEU A 136 -12.84 4.83 -5.71
N THR A 137 -13.37 4.39 -6.84
CA THR A 137 -14.50 4.99 -7.54
C THR A 137 -15.63 3.98 -7.59
N HIS A 138 -16.86 4.46 -7.60
CA HIS A 138 -18.02 3.59 -7.77
C HIS A 138 -19.05 4.26 -8.70
N ARG A 139 -19.80 3.44 -9.45
CA ARG A 139 -20.96 3.89 -10.23
C ARG A 139 -22.24 3.32 -9.63
N TYR A 140 -23.20 4.17 -9.34
CA TYR A 140 -24.45 3.80 -8.70
C TYR A 140 -25.64 4.47 -9.38
N GLN A 141 -26.83 3.92 -9.14
CA GLN A 141 -28.10 4.53 -9.48
C GLN A 141 -28.96 4.61 -8.22
N THR A 142 -29.72 5.69 -8.12
CA THR A 142 -30.84 5.82 -7.19
C THR A 142 -32.14 5.89 -8.00
N ASN A 143 -33.27 5.67 -7.35
CA ASN A 143 -34.59 5.79 -7.98
C ASN A 143 -35.46 6.89 -7.34
N LEU A 144 -34.86 7.71 -6.47
CA LEU A 144 -35.53 8.80 -5.76
C LEU A 144 -34.63 10.04 -5.79
N GLU A 145 -35.25 11.22 -5.84
CA GLU A 145 -34.57 12.53 -5.76
C GLU A 145 -34.25 12.93 -4.32
N VAL A 146 -33.80 11.98 -3.51
CA VAL A 146 -33.46 12.18 -2.09
C VAL A 146 -32.04 11.70 -1.84
N THR A 147 -31.27 12.43 -1.05
CA THR A 147 -29.93 12.02 -0.63
C THR A 147 -29.95 10.72 0.16
N GLY A 148 -28.92 9.89 -0.02
CA GLY A 148 -28.70 8.66 0.73
C GLY A 148 -27.33 8.67 1.38
N VAL A 149 -27.15 7.83 2.39
CA VAL A 149 -25.86 7.57 3.02
C VAL A 149 -25.53 6.10 2.86
N GLY A 150 -24.34 5.86 2.34
CA GLY A 150 -23.74 4.55 2.26
C GLY A 150 -22.47 4.48 3.07
N ALA A 151 -21.97 3.27 3.27
CA ALA A 151 -20.67 3.07 3.86
C ALA A 151 -19.89 2.00 3.10
N TYR A 152 -18.58 2.18 3.04
CA TYR A 152 -17.66 1.15 2.59
C TYR A 152 -16.62 0.83 3.67
N ARG A 153 -16.03 -0.37 3.61
CA ARG A 153 -14.84 -0.71 4.39
C ARG A 153 -13.93 -1.63 3.59
N ILE A 154 -12.68 -1.71 4.01
CA ILE A 154 -11.65 -2.51 3.35
C ILE A 154 -11.11 -3.54 4.33
N ASN A 155 -11.03 -4.80 3.91
CA ASN A 155 -10.48 -5.91 4.69
C ASN A 155 -11.07 -6.03 6.11
N GLY A 156 -12.37 -5.77 6.25
CA GLY A 156 -13.07 -5.83 7.55
C GLY A 156 -12.75 -4.70 8.52
N GLY A 157 -12.04 -3.65 8.09
CA GLY A 157 -11.75 -2.46 8.90
C GLY A 157 -12.98 -1.60 9.20
N ASP A 158 -12.72 -0.38 9.67
CA ASP A 158 -13.79 0.57 10.03
C ASP A 158 -14.62 0.99 8.81
N TRP A 159 -15.92 1.21 9.05
CA TRP A 159 -16.84 1.73 8.06
C TRP A 159 -16.60 3.23 7.83
N VAL A 160 -16.48 3.61 6.55
CA VAL A 160 -16.37 5.00 6.11
C VAL A 160 -17.66 5.38 5.39
N ASN A 161 -18.37 6.37 5.92
CA ASN A 161 -19.61 6.85 5.33
C ASN A 161 -19.33 7.73 4.10
N PHE A 162 -20.21 7.66 3.12
CA PHE A 162 -20.25 8.53 1.96
C PHE A 162 -21.69 8.94 1.64
N ASN A 163 -21.84 10.15 1.11
CA ASN A 163 -23.13 10.66 0.66
C ASN A 163 -23.35 10.30 -0.81
N MET A 164 -24.58 9.91 -1.16
CA MET A 164 -25.02 9.73 -2.53
C MET A 164 -26.06 10.77 -2.88
N THR A 165 -25.92 11.36 -4.06
CA THR A 165 -26.88 12.32 -4.57
C THR A 165 -28.03 11.59 -5.24
N GLY A 166 -29.23 11.72 -4.67
CA GLY A 166 -30.46 11.23 -5.28
C GLY A 166 -30.64 11.72 -6.72
N ASN A 167 -31.20 10.84 -7.54
CA ASN A 167 -31.65 11.09 -8.89
C ASN A 167 -32.61 9.98 -9.31
N THR A 168 -33.52 10.27 -10.22
CA THR A 168 -34.48 9.28 -10.70
C THR A 168 -33.91 8.58 -11.94
N GLY A 169 -33.49 7.32 -11.80
CA GLY A 169 -33.27 6.42 -12.94
C GLY A 169 -31.99 6.63 -13.75
N THR A 170 -31.10 7.53 -13.34
CA THR A 170 -29.80 7.74 -14.01
C THR A 170 -28.65 7.26 -13.13
N GLN A 171 -27.59 6.76 -13.78
CA GLN A 171 -26.36 6.41 -13.10
C GLN A 171 -25.48 7.63 -12.81
N LYS A 172 -24.73 7.57 -11.70
CA LYS A 172 -23.74 8.56 -11.29
C LYS A 172 -22.44 7.86 -10.90
N THR A 173 -21.33 8.48 -11.24
CA THR A 173 -19.99 8.04 -10.84
C THR A 173 -19.45 8.96 -9.77
N GLN A 174 -18.92 8.39 -8.70
CA GLN A 174 -18.39 9.14 -7.56
C GLN A 174 -17.06 8.52 -7.10
N ILE A 175 -16.10 9.40 -6.80
CA ILE A 175 -14.85 9.02 -6.13
C ILE A 175 -15.15 8.99 -4.64
N LEU A 176 -14.92 7.84 -4.00
CA LEU A 176 -15.16 7.64 -2.57
C LEU A 176 -13.93 7.96 -1.73
N ALA A 177 -12.75 7.61 -2.25
CA ALA A 177 -11.47 7.91 -1.62
C ALA A 177 -10.35 7.95 -2.67
N THR A 178 -9.32 8.74 -2.40
CA THR A 178 -8.11 8.87 -3.24
C THR A 178 -6.87 8.27 -2.61
N ASN A 179 -6.98 7.73 -1.39
CA ASN A 179 -5.85 7.20 -0.65
C ASN A 179 -6.26 6.00 0.23
N ILE A 180 -6.84 4.97 -0.37
CA ILE A 180 -7.06 3.71 0.33
C ILE A 180 -5.77 2.87 0.34
N ALA A 181 -5.65 1.99 1.34
CA ALA A 181 -4.56 1.04 1.46
C ALA A 181 -5.03 -0.39 1.14
N LEU A 182 -4.23 -1.11 0.38
CA LEU A 182 -4.45 -2.52 0.04
C LEU A 182 -3.23 -3.34 0.48
N ILE A 183 -3.48 -4.53 1.02
CA ILE A 183 -2.44 -5.53 1.25
C ILE A 183 -2.04 -6.19 -0.08
N SER A 184 -0.87 -6.82 -0.12
CA SER A 184 -0.47 -7.66 -1.24
C SER A 184 -1.44 -8.85 -1.39
N GLY A 185 -1.85 -9.17 -2.62
CA GLY A 185 -2.81 -10.23 -2.88
C GLY A 185 -4.26 -9.79 -2.71
N ASN A 186 -5.11 -10.71 -2.24
CA ASN A 186 -6.56 -10.50 -2.18
C ASN A 186 -6.96 -9.53 -1.06
N ASN A 187 -7.82 -8.59 -1.42
CA ASN A 187 -8.46 -7.62 -0.54
C ASN A 187 -9.98 -7.72 -0.71
N THR A 188 -10.73 -7.41 0.34
CA THR A 188 -12.19 -7.23 0.26
C THR A 188 -12.57 -5.76 0.38
N ILE A 189 -13.55 -5.34 -0.42
CA ILE A 189 -14.21 -4.04 -0.29
C ILE A 189 -15.69 -4.30 -0.11
N ASP A 190 -16.19 -4.01 1.09
CA ASP A 190 -17.60 -4.18 1.44
C ASP A 190 -18.33 -2.86 1.31
N PHE A 191 -19.57 -2.91 0.83
CA PHE A 191 -20.51 -1.79 0.78
C PHE A 191 -21.79 -2.15 1.53
N LYS A 192 -22.38 -1.19 2.24
CA LYS A 192 -23.70 -1.35 2.87
C LYS A 192 -24.47 -0.05 2.88
N TRP A 193 -25.80 -0.17 2.91
CA TRP A 193 -26.67 0.97 3.13
C TRP A 193 -26.66 1.42 4.60
N VAL A 194 -26.81 2.73 4.81
CA VAL A 194 -26.83 3.32 6.16
C VAL A 194 -28.16 4.05 6.40
N SER A 195 -28.54 4.98 5.53
CA SER A 195 -29.77 5.75 5.67
C SER A 195 -30.19 6.43 4.36
N GLY A 196 -31.42 6.98 4.32
CA GLY A 196 -31.92 7.77 3.18
C GLY A 196 -32.29 6.90 1.97
N THR A 197 -32.06 7.41 0.75
CA THR A 197 -32.39 6.63 -0.46
C THR A 197 -31.58 5.34 -0.54
N VAL A 198 -32.24 4.28 -0.99
CA VAL A 198 -31.61 3.03 -1.41
C VAL A 198 -30.90 3.28 -2.75
N TRP A 199 -29.83 2.54 -3.01
CA TRP A 199 -29.13 2.58 -4.28
C TRP A 199 -28.89 1.18 -4.86
N PHE A 200 -28.59 1.20 -6.15
CA PHE A 200 -28.26 0.08 -6.99
C PHE A 200 -26.83 0.30 -7.48
N GLN A 201 -25.96 -0.68 -7.29
CA GLN A 201 -24.54 -0.54 -7.61
C GLN A 201 -24.27 -1.15 -8.99
N ASP A 202 -23.52 -0.46 -9.84
CA ASP A 202 -23.14 -0.93 -11.18
C ASP A 202 -21.73 -1.53 -11.15
N TRP A 203 -20.72 -0.73 -10.79
CA TRP A 203 -19.36 -1.21 -10.64
C TRP A 203 -18.58 -0.43 -9.59
N ILE A 204 -17.41 -0.99 -9.24
CA ILE A 204 -16.32 -0.25 -8.61
C ILE A 204 -15.08 -0.25 -9.50
N GLU A 205 -14.29 0.80 -9.39
CA GLU A 205 -12.98 0.90 -10.01
C GLU A 205 -11.95 1.23 -8.92
N VAL A 206 -10.84 0.50 -8.91
CA VAL A 206 -9.72 0.77 -8.01
C VAL A 206 -8.47 0.99 -8.85
N VAL A 207 -7.92 2.20 -8.77
CA VAL A 207 -6.76 2.59 -9.57
C VAL A 207 -5.64 3.17 -8.72
N ARG A 208 -4.42 3.07 -9.19
CA ARG A 208 -3.23 3.70 -8.62
C ARG A 208 -2.27 4.03 -9.74
N ASP A 209 -1.77 5.26 -9.73
CA ASP A 209 -0.73 5.67 -10.68
C ASP A 209 0.59 4.95 -10.41
N ALA A 210 1.43 4.84 -11.44
CA ALA A 210 2.78 4.29 -11.28
C ALA A 210 3.60 5.18 -10.34
N THR A 211 4.44 4.56 -9.52
CA THR A 211 5.46 5.29 -8.74
C THR A 211 6.83 5.09 -9.41
N SER A 212 7.55 6.19 -9.59
CA SER A 212 8.93 6.24 -10.08
C SER A 212 9.91 6.41 -8.93
#